data_AF-A0A1I6J556-F1
#
_entry.id   AF-A0A1I6J556-F1
#
_cell.length_a   1.000
_cell.length_b   1.000
_cell.length_c   1.000
_cell.angle_alpha   90.00
_cell.angle_beta   90.00
_cell.angle_gamma   90.00
#
_symmetry.space_group_name_H-M   'P 1'
#
loop_
_entity.id
_entity.type
_entity.pdbx_description
1 polymer ?
#
loop_
_entity_poly.entity_id
_entity_poly.type
_entity_poly.pdbx_seq_one_letter_code
_entity_poly.pdbx_strand_id
1 'polypeptide(L)'
;MSEVERRERIVLELSSEEALVLFEWLTRAEQEDDETLEPAFADKAEQLVLWSLIGQLEKALVAPFRKDYDRLLQAARDTVRGSVE
;
A
#
# COMPACT_ATOMS: atom_id res chain seq x y z
N MET A 1 -33.99 -17.74 -1.80
CA MET A 1 -32.88 -17.55 -2.76
C MET A 1 -32.37 -16.14 -2.54
N SER A 2 -31.18 -15.87 -2.04
CA SER A 2 -30.07 -16.67 -1.52
C SER A 2 -29.36 -15.72 -0.55
N GLU A 3 -28.72 -16.27 0.48
CA GLU A 3 -27.88 -15.56 1.43
C GLU A 3 -27.03 -14.50 0.70
N VAL A 4 -27.29 -13.23 0.99
CA VAL A 4 -26.32 -12.18 0.73
C VAL A 4 -25.15 -12.56 1.63
N GLU A 5 -24.13 -13.20 1.06
CA GLU A 5 -22.88 -13.52 1.72
C GLU A 5 -22.45 -12.28 2.51
N ARG A 6 -22.47 -12.36 3.85
CA ARG A 6 -21.84 -11.34 4.68
C ARG A 6 -20.36 -11.42 4.35
N ARG A 7 -19.90 -10.56 3.44
CA ARG A 7 -18.46 -10.30 3.30
C ARG A 7 -17.97 -9.81 4.65
N GLU A 8 -17.22 -10.66 5.34
CA GLU A 8 -16.49 -10.26 6.53
C GLU A 8 -15.56 -9.11 6.14
N ARG A 9 -15.72 -7.97 6.82
CA ARG A 9 -14.88 -6.80 6.60
C ARG A 9 -13.70 -6.89 7.56
N ILE A 10 -12.50 -6.96 7.01
CA ILE A 10 -11.26 -6.79 7.76
C ILE A 10 -10.90 -5.31 7.76
N VAL A 11 -10.59 -4.77 8.94
CA VAL A 11 -10.11 -3.39 9.12
C VAL A 11 -8.66 -3.47 9.58
N LEU A 12 -7.78 -2.74 8.88
CA LEU A 12 -6.38 -2.58 9.24
C LEU A 12 -6.19 -1.13 9.70
N GLU A 13 -5.74 -0.96 10.94
CA GLU A 13 -5.38 0.34 11.49
C GLU A 13 -3.87 0.53 11.35
N LEU A 14 -3.46 1.65 10.76
CA LEU A 14 -2.07 2.02 10.54
C LEU A 14 -1.88 3.47 11.02
N SER A 15 -0.72 3.73 11.62
CA SER A 15 -0.24 5.11 11.78
C SER A 15 -0.02 5.76 10.41
N SER A 16 0.08 7.10 10.39
CA SER A 16 0.34 7.82 9.15
C SER A 16 1.69 7.43 8.54
N GLU A 17 2.67 7.15 9.39
CA GLU A 17 4.00 6.72 9.04
C GLU A 17 4.01 5.30 8.45
N GLU A 18 3.33 4.35 9.10
CA GLU A 18 3.19 2.97 8.58
C GLU A 18 2.45 2.96 7.24
N ALA A 19 1.36 3.71 7.11
CA ALA A 19 0.60 3.81 5.87
C ALA A 19 1.46 4.37 4.73
N LEU A 20 2.28 5.39 5.00
CA LEU A 20 3.18 5.98 4.01
C LEU A 20 4.29 5.02 3.57
N VAL A 21 4.90 4.30 4.52
CA VAL A 21 5.93 3.30 4.22
C VAL A 21 5.36 2.12 3.45
N LEU A 22 4.17 1.64 3.82
CA LEU A 22 3.48 0.55 3.13
C LEU A 22 3.10 0.97 1.70
N PHE A 23 2.55 2.17 1.54
CA PHE A 23 2.21 2.72 0.23
C PHE A 23 3.41 2.73 -0.72
N GLU A 24 4.53 3.30 -0.28
CA GLU A 24 5.77 3.36 -1.07
C GLU A 24 6.28 1.97 -1.49
N TRP A 25 6.23 1.00 -0.56
CA TRP A 25 6.66 -0.36 -0.87
C TRP A 25 5.74 -1.01 -1.92
N LEU A 26 4.42 -0.85 -1.77
CA LEU A 26 3.43 -1.40 -2.71
C LEU A 26 3.56 -0.77 -4.10
N THR A 27 3.74 0.55 -4.20
CA THR A 27 3.90 1.23 -5.50
C THR A 27 5.20 0.85 -6.19
N ARG A 28 6.28 0.64 -5.43
CA ARG A 28 7.53 0.16 -6.03
C ARG A 28 7.42 -1.29 -6.50
N ALA A 29 6.73 -2.14 -5.74
CA ALA A 29 6.48 -3.52 -6.17
C ALA A 29 5.63 -3.60 -7.44
N GLU A 30 4.72 -2.64 -7.66
CA GLU A 30 3.94 -2.52 -8.90
C GLU A 30 4.78 -2.03 -10.09
N GLN A 31 5.76 -1.14 -9.84
CA GLN A 31 6.64 -0.59 -10.87
C GLN A 31 7.83 -1.49 -11.23
N GLU A 32 8.25 -2.38 -10.32
CA GLU A 32 9.31 -3.38 -10.57
C GLU A 32 8.85 -4.50 -11.52
N ASP A 33 7.56 -4.56 -11.89
CA ASP A 33 7.04 -5.29 -13.05
C ASP A 33 7.44 -4.55 -14.35
N ASP A 34 8.74 -4.60 -14.66
CA ASP A 34 9.32 -4.19 -15.94
C ASP A 34 8.60 -4.92 -17.09
N GLU A 35 8.19 -4.17 -18.13
CA GLU A 35 7.42 -4.66 -19.29
C GLU A 35 8.06 -5.85 -20.05
N THR A 36 9.27 -6.25 -19.66
CA THR A 36 10.05 -7.34 -20.23
C THR A 36 10.04 -8.64 -19.42
N LEU A 37 9.49 -8.66 -18.20
CA LEU A 37 9.33 -9.84 -17.36
C LEU A 37 7.85 -10.00 -17.02
N GLU A 38 7.30 -11.20 -17.23
CA GLU A 38 5.93 -11.50 -16.79
C GLU A 38 5.76 -11.14 -15.31
N PRO A 39 4.58 -10.63 -14.91
CA PRO A 39 4.42 -9.95 -13.64
C PRO A 39 4.80 -10.83 -12.46
N ALA A 40 5.38 -10.23 -11.41
CA ALA A 40 5.79 -10.87 -10.16
C ALA A 40 4.63 -11.51 -9.35
N PHE A 41 3.41 -11.50 -9.89
CA PHE A 41 2.20 -12.05 -9.29
C PHE A 41 1.90 -13.47 -9.79
N ALA A 42 1.61 -14.37 -8.86
CA ALA A 42 1.24 -15.75 -9.20
C ALA A 42 -0.21 -15.85 -9.71
N ASP A 43 -1.07 -14.90 -9.34
CA ASP A 43 -2.47 -14.84 -9.76
C ASP A 43 -2.93 -13.39 -9.97
N LYS A 44 -3.87 -13.19 -10.90
CA LYS A 44 -4.48 -11.88 -11.16
C LYS A 44 -5.18 -11.30 -9.93
N ALA A 45 -5.68 -12.13 -9.03
CA ALA A 45 -6.25 -11.71 -7.77
C ALA A 45 -5.25 -10.96 -6.90
N GLU A 46 -3.97 -11.34 -6.90
CA GLU A 46 -2.92 -10.66 -6.13
C GLU A 46 -2.73 -9.23 -6.64
N GLN A 47 -2.63 -9.06 -7.96
CA GLN A 47 -2.56 -7.75 -8.61
C GLN A 47 -3.79 -6.88 -8.30
N LEU A 48 -5.00 -7.44 -8.38
CA LEU A 48 -6.23 -6.70 -8.08
C LEU A 48 -6.32 -6.26 -6.62
N VAL A 49 -5.88 -7.11 -5.69
CA VAL A 49 -5.83 -6.77 -4.26
C VAL A 49 -4.79 -5.68 -4.02
N LEU A 50 -3.60 -5.79 -4.62
CA LEU A 50 -2.54 -4.79 -4.49
C LEU A 50 -2.99 -3.43 -5.03
N TRP A 51 -3.56 -3.36 -6.25
CA TRP A 51 -4.11 -2.13 -6.81
C TRP A 51 -5.25 -1.55 -5.95
N SER A 52 -6.12 -2.40 -5.40
CA SER A 52 -7.18 -1.97 -4.48
C SER A 52 -6.63 -1.36 -3.19
N LEU A 53 -5.54 -1.93 -2.63
CA LEU A 53 -4.87 -1.41 -1.44
C LEU A 53 -4.16 -0.08 -1.74
N ILE A 54 -3.44 0.01 -2.85
CA ILE A 54 -2.81 1.27 -3.31
C ILE A 54 -3.89 2.36 -3.42
N GLY A 55 -4.98 2.10 -4.14
CA GLY A 55 -6.05 3.09 -4.31
C GLY A 55 -6.80 3.45 -3.02
N GLN A 56 -6.77 2.61 -1.98
CA GLN A 56 -7.25 2.97 -0.65
C GLN A 56 -6.27 3.88 0.08
N LEU A 57 -4.97 3.58 0.01
CA LEU A 57 -3.90 4.37 0.62
C LEU A 57 -3.77 5.75 -0.05
N GLU A 58 -3.88 5.85 -1.39
CA GLU A 58 -3.88 7.13 -2.12
C GLU A 58 -5.00 8.07 -1.67
N LYS A 59 -6.17 7.51 -1.31
CA LYS A 59 -7.31 8.30 -0.81
C LYS A 59 -7.07 8.79 0.61
N ALA A 60 -6.34 8.02 1.42
CA ALA A 60 -6.07 8.33 2.81
C ALA A 60 -4.85 9.27 2.97
N LEU A 61 -3.85 9.13 2.09
CA LEU A 61 -2.57 9.81 2.18
C LEU A 61 -2.54 11.08 1.32
N VAL A 62 -2.22 12.21 1.96
CA VAL A 62 -1.92 13.47 1.25
C VAL A 62 -0.44 13.53 0.83
N ALA A 63 0.42 12.83 1.57
CA ALA A 63 1.88 12.92 1.43
C ALA A 63 2.42 12.64 0.00
N PRO A 64 1.94 11.62 -0.75
CA PRO A 64 2.41 11.32 -2.11
C PRO A 64 2.30 12.48 -3.11
N PHE A 65 1.38 13.42 -2.88
CA PHE A 65 1.16 14.57 -3.77
C PHE A 65 1.98 15.80 -3.37
N ARG A 66 2.82 15.69 -2.34
CA ARG A 66 3.60 16.82 -1.83
C ARG A 66 4.98 16.86 -2.44
N LYS A 67 5.50 18.09 -2.64
CA LYS A 67 6.85 18.32 -3.17
C LYS A 67 7.97 17.84 -2.24
N ASP A 68 7.68 17.69 -0.96
CA ASP A 68 8.60 17.22 0.08
C ASP A 68 8.43 15.71 0.39
N TYR A 69 7.82 14.94 -0.52
CA TYR A 69 7.50 13.53 -0.34
C TYR A 69 8.70 12.70 0.16
N ASP A 70 9.86 12.79 -0.50
CA ASP A 70 11.04 11.99 -0.14
C ASP A 70 11.48 12.23 1.32
N ARG A 71 11.38 13.48 1.78
CA ARG A 71 11.71 13.83 3.17
C ARG A 71 10.68 13.25 4.14
N LEU A 72 9.40 13.32 3.81
CA LEU A 72 8.32 12.76 4.63
C LEU A 72 8.43 11.23 4.72
N LEU A 73 8.72 10.59 3.60
CA LEU A 73 8.94 9.15 3.52
C LEU A 73 10.16 8.74 4.35
N GLN A 74 11.27 9.46 4.26
CA GLN A 74 12.45 9.16 5.07
C GLN A 74 12.17 9.32 6.56
N ALA A 75 11.48 10.39 6.96
CA ALA A 75 11.07 10.59 8.35
C ALA A 75 10.14 9.47 8.84
N ALA A 76 9.16 9.05 8.02
CA ALA A 76 8.27 7.94 8.35
C ALA A 76 9.04 6.62 8.53
N ARG A 77 10.01 6.32 7.64
CA ARG A 77 10.90 5.16 7.78
C ARG A 77 11.74 5.21 9.05
N ASP A 78 12.20 6.39 9.45
CA ASP A 78 12.96 6.58 10.69
C ASP A 78 12.08 6.35 11.92
N THR A 79 10.86 6.90 11.91
CA THR A 79 9.86 6.66 12.96
C THR A 79 9.55 5.17 13.09
N VAL A 80 9.16 4.50 12.00
CA VAL A 80 8.79 3.06 12.03
C VAL A 80 9.96 2.19 12.51
N ARG A 81 11.19 2.47 12.09
CA ARG A 81 12.38 1.73 12.58
C ARG A 81 12.66 1.97 14.07
N GLY A 82 12.32 3.15 14.58
CA GLY A 82 12.45 3.50 15.99
C GLY A 82 11.26 3.08 16.86
N SER A 83 10.11 2.76 16.27
CA SER A 83 8.86 2.37 16.95
C SER A 83 8.67 0.87 17.11
N VAL A 84 9.63 0.04 16.70
CA VAL A 84 9.64 -1.40 17.04
C VAL A 84 10.13 -1.56 18.48
N GLU A 85 9.23 -1.37 19.45
CA GLU A 85 9.36 -1.85 20.84
C GLU A 85 8.47 -3.07 21.09
#